data_AF-A0A7C6XAC2-F1
#
_entry.id   AF-A0A7C6XAC2-F1
#
_cell.length_a   1.000
_cell.length_b   1.000
_cell.length_c   1.000
_cell.angle_alpha   90.00
_cell.angle_beta   90.00
_cell.angle_gamma   90.00
#
_symmetry.space_group_name_H-M   'P 1'
#
loop_
_entity.id
_entity.type
_entity.pdbx_description
1 polymer ?
#
loop_
_entity_poly.entity_id
_entity_poly.type
_entity_poly.pdbx_seq_one_letter_code
_entity_poly.pdbx_strand_id
1 'polypeptide(L)'
;MKGFFDHKRPALWITASLAAASVVPAVLLLRKPRQRRPHPELVFEVDKIAYQAPFYSVRFEAETAPYYRFSEDARLLTKEPQASSWQELGQMEEIPLRKVIFDDFFFTGDRSYFLKLRRRNRRAWLLDCREGTDHVFYYLLQQVGGDLYLAFGYRTDEKEGAEERASIIRGLFKLRSLI
;
A
#
# COMPACT_ATOMS: atom_id res chain seq x y z
N MET A 1 -35.15 -61.43 -31.64
CA MET A 1 -34.21 -61.82 -32.71
C MET A 1 -33.35 -60.63 -33.09
N LYS A 2 -32.07 -60.88 -33.37
CA LYS A 2 -31.02 -59.94 -33.74
C LYS A 2 -31.43 -58.97 -34.86
N GLY A 3 -31.01 -57.72 -34.71
CA GLY A 3 -30.87 -56.77 -35.81
C GLY A 3 -29.53 -56.05 -35.68
N PHE A 4 -28.46 -56.69 -36.15
CA PHE A 4 -27.20 -56.03 -36.48
C PHE A 4 -27.49 -55.04 -37.62
N PHE A 5 -27.21 -53.76 -37.42
CA PHE A 5 -26.87 -52.86 -38.52
C PHE A 5 -25.60 -52.11 -38.15
N ASP A 6 -24.51 -52.68 -38.66
CA ASP A 6 -23.19 -52.10 -38.71
C ASP A 6 -23.11 -51.08 -39.87
N HIS A 7 -22.12 -50.21 -39.71
CA HIS A 7 -21.79 -48.95 -40.38
C HIS A 7 -22.10 -48.77 -41.86
N LYS A 8 -22.65 -47.58 -42.15
CA LYS A 8 -22.19 -46.71 -43.25
C LYS A 8 -21.84 -45.33 -42.68
N ARG A 9 -20.54 -45.10 -42.46
CA ARG A 9 -19.89 -43.80 -42.15
C ARG A 9 -19.95 -42.87 -43.38
N PRO A 10 -19.85 -41.52 -43.28
CA PRO A 10 -18.71 -40.87 -42.61
C PRO A 10 -18.90 -39.48 -41.97
N ALA A 11 -18.14 -39.27 -40.89
CA ALA A 11 -17.30 -38.09 -40.64
C ALA A 11 -17.88 -36.67 -40.88
N LEU A 12 -19.02 -36.30 -40.26
CA LEU A 12 -19.54 -34.92 -40.35
C LEU A 12 -20.08 -34.32 -39.04
N TRP A 13 -19.76 -34.89 -37.88
CA TRP A 13 -20.29 -34.39 -36.58
C TRP A 13 -19.23 -33.88 -35.60
N ILE A 14 -17.94 -33.84 -35.97
CA ILE A 14 -16.87 -33.36 -35.07
C ILE A 14 -16.53 -31.87 -35.28
N THR A 15 -17.14 -31.18 -36.24
CA THR A 15 -16.82 -29.78 -36.57
C THR A 15 -17.82 -28.74 -36.04
N ALA A 16 -18.77 -29.12 -35.19
CA ALA A 16 -19.80 -28.20 -34.66
C ALA A 16 -19.64 -27.85 -33.17
N SER A 17 -18.51 -28.16 -32.54
CA SER A 17 -18.30 -27.90 -31.09
C SER A 17 -17.04 -27.10 -30.73
N LEU A 18 -16.29 -26.58 -31.72
CA LEU A 18 -15.03 -25.86 -31.45
C LEU A 18 -15.06 -24.35 -31.78
N ALA A 19 -16.19 -23.81 -32.25
CA ALA A 19 -16.29 -22.40 -32.64
C ALA A 19 -16.97 -21.48 -31.60
N ALA A 20 -17.20 -21.94 -30.38
CA ALA A 20 -17.85 -21.15 -29.32
C ALA A 20 -16.94 -20.79 -28.13
N ALA A 21 -15.67 -21.17 -28.14
CA ALA A 21 -14.76 -20.98 -26.99
C ALA A 21 -13.69 -19.89 -27.16
N SER A 22 -13.56 -19.23 -28.32
CA SER A 22 -12.40 -18.37 -28.61
C SER A 22 -12.67 -16.86 -28.73
N VAL A 23 -13.92 -16.39 -28.66
CA VAL A 23 -14.22 -14.94 -28.82
C VAL A 23 -14.40 -14.19 -27.49
N VAL A 24 -14.56 -14.90 -26.37
CA VAL A 24 -14.79 -14.28 -25.06
C VAL A 24 -13.52 -13.73 -24.36
N PRO A 25 -12.26 -14.22 -24.58
CA PRO A 25 -11.12 -13.63 -23.87
C PRO A 25 -10.70 -12.25 -24.40
N ALA A 26 -11.00 -11.93 -25.67
CA ALA A 26 -10.50 -10.70 -26.30
C ALA A 26 -11.29 -9.44 -25.91
N VAL A 27 -12.56 -9.57 -25.51
CA VAL A 27 -13.41 -8.41 -25.16
C VAL A 27 -13.18 -7.94 -23.71
N LEU A 28 -12.64 -8.79 -22.84
CA LEU A 28 -12.27 -8.40 -21.47
C LEU A 28 -10.93 -7.69 -21.37
N LEU A 29 -10.04 -7.86 -22.36
CA LEU A 29 -8.72 -7.20 -22.41
C LEU A 29 -8.70 -5.85 -23.13
N LEU A 30 -9.82 -5.44 -23.75
CA LEU A 30 -9.96 -4.14 -24.43
C LEU A 30 -10.69 -3.08 -23.61
N ARG A 31 -10.91 -3.31 -22.30
CA ARG A 31 -11.14 -2.20 -21.37
C ARG A 31 -9.83 -1.42 -21.24
N LYS A 32 -9.56 -0.56 -22.23
CA LYS A 32 -8.66 0.59 -22.08
C LYS A 32 -8.96 1.17 -20.70
N PRO A 33 -7.98 1.32 -19.80
CA PRO A 33 -8.21 2.09 -18.60
C PRO A 33 -8.72 3.44 -19.09
N ARG A 34 -9.96 3.79 -18.70
CA ARG A 34 -10.47 5.13 -18.93
C ARG A 34 -9.34 6.06 -18.51
N GLN A 35 -8.82 6.84 -19.46
CA GLN A 35 -7.91 7.94 -19.14
C GLN A 35 -8.69 8.80 -18.13
N ARG A 36 -8.41 8.56 -16.84
CA ARG A 36 -8.79 9.46 -15.79
C ARG A 36 -8.06 10.74 -16.16
N ARG A 37 -8.80 11.84 -16.24
CA ARG A 37 -8.16 13.16 -16.29
C ARG A 37 -7.13 13.16 -15.16
N PRO A 38 -5.88 13.60 -15.40
CA PRO A 38 -4.89 13.62 -14.34
C PRO A 38 -5.49 14.38 -13.17
N HIS A 39 -5.82 13.66 -12.11
CA HIS A 39 -6.11 14.28 -10.84
C HIS A 39 -4.83 15.02 -10.45
N PRO A 40 -4.94 16.26 -9.95
CA PRO A 40 -3.75 16.97 -9.49
C PRO A 40 -3.06 16.06 -8.48
N GLU A 41 -1.80 15.72 -8.75
CA GLU A 41 -0.98 14.94 -7.83
C GLU A 41 -0.92 15.72 -6.51
N LEU A 42 -1.55 15.17 -5.47
CA LEU A 42 -1.63 15.85 -4.19
C LEU A 42 -0.27 15.75 -3.49
N VAL A 43 0.30 16.91 -3.22
CA VAL A 43 1.52 17.07 -2.43
C VAL A 43 1.14 17.42 -1.01
N PHE A 44 1.78 16.74 -0.06
CA PHE A 44 1.53 16.88 1.35
C PHE A 44 2.79 17.31 2.08
N GLU A 45 2.61 18.20 3.04
CA GLU A 45 3.61 18.52 4.05
C GLU A 45 3.24 17.90 5.40
N VAL A 46 4.20 17.83 6.31
CA VAL A 46 3.95 17.44 7.71
C VAL A 46 3.40 18.66 8.46
N ASP A 47 2.10 18.61 8.78
CA ASP A 47 1.42 19.63 9.59
C ASP A 47 1.77 19.48 11.07
N LYS A 48 1.87 18.24 11.54
CA LYS A 48 2.19 17.94 12.94
C LYS A 48 2.96 16.63 13.08
N ILE A 49 4.02 16.66 13.88
CA ILE A 49 4.67 15.45 14.37
C ILE A 49 3.86 14.92 15.55
N ALA A 50 3.03 13.92 15.30
CA ALA A 50 2.13 13.36 16.31
C ALA A 50 2.83 12.36 17.24
N TYR A 51 3.89 11.71 16.75
CA TYR A 51 4.80 10.90 17.57
C TYR A 51 6.16 10.79 16.88
N GLN A 52 7.21 10.72 17.70
CA GLN A 52 8.56 10.33 17.28
C GLN A 52 9.20 9.47 18.37
N ALA A 53 9.84 8.38 17.98
CA ALA A 53 10.50 7.47 18.89
C ALA A 53 11.70 8.17 19.57
N PRO A 54 11.83 8.13 20.91
CA PRO A 54 12.74 8.99 21.65
C PRO A 54 14.22 8.56 21.61
N PHE A 55 14.50 7.35 21.15
CA PHE A 55 15.84 6.74 21.17
C PHE A 55 16.65 6.98 19.89
N TYR A 56 16.10 7.68 18.89
CA TYR A 56 16.86 8.13 17.73
C TYR A 56 17.50 9.49 18.01
N SER A 57 18.76 9.66 17.62
CA SER A 57 19.50 10.93 17.73
C SER A 57 18.93 11.99 16.78
N VAL A 58 18.52 11.58 15.58
CA VAL A 58 17.90 12.46 14.58
C VAL A 58 16.40 12.59 14.87
N ARG A 59 15.99 13.80 15.22
CA ARG A 59 14.60 14.19 15.43
C ARG A 59 14.04 14.89 14.21
N PHE A 60 12.73 14.77 14.02
CA PHE A 60 12.04 15.55 13.02
C PHE A 60 11.64 16.89 13.63
N GLU A 61 11.82 17.95 12.85
CA GLU A 61 11.36 19.30 13.13
C GLU A 61 10.53 19.77 11.93
N ALA A 62 9.76 20.85 12.08
CA ALA A 62 8.85 21.29 11.02
C ALA A 62 9.63 21.64 9.73
N GLU A 63 10.83 22.19 9.89
CA GLU A 63 11.72 22.65 8.83
C GLU A 63 12.48 21.51 8.14
N THR A 64 12.62 20.37 8.81
CA THR A 64 13.38 19.20 8.34
C THR A 64 12.49 18.01 7.99
N ALA A 65 11.19 18.09 8.26
CA ALA A 65 10.24 17.06 7.94
C ALA A 65 10.09 16.90 6.41
N PRO A 66 10.01 15.65 5.91
CA PRO A 66 9.89 15.39 4.48
C PRO A 66 8.51 15.79 3.94
N TYR A 67 8.49 16.11 2.66
CA TYR A 67 7.26 16.19 1.87
C TYR A 67 6.90 14.82 1.32
N TYR A 68 5.60 14.60 1.14
CA TYR A 68 5.06 13.37 0.58
C TYR A 68 4.19 13.66 -0.64
N ARG A 69 4.19 12.74 -1.59
CA ARG A 69 3.30 12.79 -2.75
C ARG A 69 2.74 11.40 -2.99
N PHE A 70 1.46 11.35 -3.34
CA PHE A 70 0.77 10.10 -3.70
C PHE A 70 0.32 10.18 -5.15
N SER A 71 0.76 9.23 -5.97
CA SER A 71 0.32 9.12 -7.36
C SER A 71 -1.06 8.48 -7.47
N GLU A 72 -1.66 8.54 -8.66
CA GLU A 72 -2.98 7.92 -8.93
C GLU A 72 -2.99 6.40 -8.76
N ASP A 73 -1.84 5.73 -8.97
CA ASP A 73 -1.66 4.30 -8.79
C ASP A 73 -1.22 3.91 -7.37
N ALA A 74 -1.42 4.82 -6.40
CA ALA A 74 -1.09 4.66 -4.99
C ALA A 74 0.41 4.45 -4.72
N ARG A 75 1.29 5.03 -5.55
CA ARG A 75 2.72 5.08 -5.23
C ARG A 75 3.01 6.21 -4.27
N LEU A 76 3.85 5.92 -3.29
CA LEU A 76 4.38 6.89 -2.35
C LEU A 76 5.69 7.45 -2.89
N LEU A 77 5.81 8.77 -2.88
CA LEU A 77 7.06 9.48 -3.07
C LEU A 77 7.36 10.35 -1.86
N THR A 78 8.63 10.51 -1.57
CA THR A 78 9.14 11.37 -0.50
C THR A 78 10.16 12.35 -1.05
N LYS A 79 10.30 13.51 -0.40
CA LYS A 79 11.33 14.49 -0.72
C LYS A 79 11.73 15.26 0.53
N GLU A 80 13.01 15.28 0.85
CA GLU A 80 13.53 16.16 1.89
C GLU A 80 13.40 17.63 1.48
N PRO A 81 13.23 18.58 2.42
CA PRO A 81 13.01 19.98 2.06
C PRO A 81 14.07 20.62 1.17
N GLN A 82 15.34 20.20 1.33
CA GLN A 82 16.46 20.73 0.55
C GLN A 82 16.76 19.90 -0.71
N ALA A 83 16.06 18.78 -0.93
CA ALA A 83 16.28 17.92 -2.08
C ALA A 83 15.61 18.49 -3.34
N SER A 84 16.30 18.39 -4.48
CA SER A 84 15.82 18.87 -5.77
C SER A 84 14.87 17.88 -6.46
N SER A 85 14.97 16.58 -6.13
CA SER A 85 14.20 15.50 -6.77
C SER A 85 13.36 14.73 -5.77
N TRP A 86 12.21 14.23 -6.24
CA TRP A 86 11.40 13.27 -5.50
C TRP A 86 12.02 11.87 -5.59
N GLN A 87 12.03 11.16 -4.47
CA GLN A 87 12.35 9.75 -4.42
C GLN A 87 11.05 8.93 -4.41
N GLU A 88 10.91 8.02 -5.36
CA GLU A 88 9.83 7.04 -5.33
C GLU A 88 10.17 5.92 -4.36
N LEU A 89 9.24 5.61 -3.45
CA LEU A 89 9.41 4.55 -2.45
C LEU A 89 8.72 3.25 -2.83
N GLY A 90 7.68 3.32 -3.67
CA GLY A 90 6.96 2.16 -4.19
C GLY A 90 5.44 2.28 -4.07
N GLN A 91 4.75 1.23 -4.49
CA GLN A 91 3.29 1.16 -4.49
C GLN A 91 2.75 0.70 -3.13
N MET A 92 1.77 1.43 -2.59
CA MET A 92 1.13 1.08 -1.32
C MET A 92 -0.05 0.13 -1.55
N GLU A 93 -0.19 -0.85 -0.66
CA GLU A 93 -1.29 -1.81 -0.67
C GLU A 93 -2.30 -1.50 0.42
N GLU A 94 -3.60 -1.53 0.09
CA GLU A 94 -4.65 -1.33 1.09
C GLU A 94 -4.72 -2.53 2.05
N ILE A 95 -4.72 -2.27 3.35
CA ILE A 95 -4.72 -3.30 4.39
C ILE A 95 -5.77 -3.03 5.47
N PRO A 96 -6.27 -4.07 6.16
CA PRO A 96 -7.02 -3.88 7.40
C PRO A 96 -6.07 -3.49 8.53
N LEU A 97 -6.29 -2.33 9.15
CA LEU A 97 -5.46 -1.88 10.28
C LEU A 97 -5.84 -2.59 11.58
N ARG A 98 -4.99 -3.51 12.05
CA ARG A 98 -5.21 -4.31 13.27
C ARG A 98 -4.26 -3.87 14.40
N LYS A 99 -4.64 -4.17 15.64
CA LYS A 99 -3.82 -3.85 16.83
C LYS A 99 -2.38 -4.39 16.71
N VAL A 100 -2.28 -5.69 16.40
CA VAL A 100 -1.00 -6.44 16.37
C VAL A 100 0.00 -5.93 15.33
N ILE A 101 -0.46 -5.17 14.33
CA ILE A 101 0.38 -4.65 13.25
C ILE A 101 0.54 -3.12 13.32
N PHE A 102 -0.03 -2.44 14.32
CA PHE A 102 0.03 -0.98 14.41
C PHE A 102 0.26 -0.48 15.83
N ASP A 103 -0.70 -0.68 16.74
CA ASP A 103 -0.61 -0.18 18.12
C ASP A 103 0.65 -0.69 18.83
N ASP A 104 0.99 -1.97 18.58
CA ASP A 104 2.10 -2.65 19.24
C ASP A 104 3.48 -2.24 18.70
N PHE A 105 3.53 -1.53 17.57
CA PHE A 105 4.79 -1.01 17.01
C PHE A 105 5.21 0.33 17.62
N PHE A 106 4.37 0.96 18.46
CA PHE A 106 4.75 2.16 19.20
C PHE A 106 5.44 1.78 20.51
N PHE A 107 6.74 2.05 20.61
CA PHE A 107 7.54 1.74 21.80
C PHE A 107 7.19 2.62 23.00
N THR A 108 6.97 3.92 22.77
CA THR A 108 6.55 4.88 23.81
C THR A 108 5.33 5.69 23.34
N GLY A 109 4.87 6.62 24.19
CA GLY A 109 3.79 7.55 23.87
C GLY A 109 2.45 7.15 24.48
N ASP A 110 1.40 7.89 24.10
CA ASP A 110 0.05 7.67 24.62
C ASP A 110 -0.64 6.51 23.87
N ARG A 111 -0.68 5.34 24.51
CA ARG A 111 -1.38 4.16 23.97
C ARG A 111 -2.86 4.43 23.68
N SER A 112 -3.50 5.31 24.45
CA SER A 112 -4.90 5.68 24.22
C SER A 112 -5.08 6.49 22.95
N TYR A 113 -4.09 7.31 22.60
CA TYR A 113 -4.06 8.07 21.35
C TYR A 113 -3.92 7.14 20.15
N PHE A 114 -2.96 6.20 20.16
CA PHE A 114 -2.78 5.25 19.05
C PHE A 114 -3.99 4.34 18.86
N LEU A 115 -4.58 3.87 19.97
CA LEU A 115 -5.83 3.11 19.95
C LEU A 115 -6.96 3.90 19.28
N LYS A 116 -7.13 5.19 19.63
CA LYS A 116 -8.14 6.07 19.02
C LYS A 116 -7.87 6.27 17.54
N LEU A 117 -6.61 6.51 17.17
CA LEU A 117 -6.19 6.69 15.77
C LEU A 117 -6.53 5.47 14.92
N ARG A 118 -6.26 4.26 15.43
CA ARG A 118 -6.65 3.02 14.75
C ARG A 118 -8.17 2.83 14.70
N ARG A 119 -8.88 3.05 15.81
CA ARG A 119 -10.35 2.85 15.87
C ARG A 119 -11.12 3.83 14.99
N ARG A 120 -10.59 5.04 14.78
CA ARG A 120 -11.18 6.07 13.91
C ARG A 120 -10.61 6.07 12.49
N ASN A 121 -9.75 5.10 12.17
CA ASN A 121 -9.24 4.91 10.83
C ASN A 121 -10.33 4.33 9.91
N ARG A 122 -10.52 4.95 8.75
CA ARG A 122 -11.45 4.49 7.70
C ARG A 122 -10.75 3.54 6.73
N ARG A 123 -9.55 3.89 6.26
CA ARG A 123 -8.75 3.11 5.31
C ARG A 123 -7.29 3.23 5.66
N ALA A 124 -6.53 2.16 5.46
CA ALA A 124 -5.09 2.16 5.68
C ALA A 124 -4.39 1.52 4.50
N TRP A 125 -3.20 2.01 4.18
CA TRP A 125 -2.31 1.41 3.20
C TRP A 125 -0.96 1.17 3.83
N LEU A 126 -0.27 0.14 3.37
CA LEU A 126 1.06 -0.27 3.78
C LEU A 126 1.98 -0.31 2.57
N LEU A 127 3.20 0.20 2.73
CA LEU A 127 4.30 -0.03 1.83
C LEU A 127 5.45 -0.62 2.64
N ASP A 128 5.97 -1.76 2.19
CA ASP A 128 7.17 -2.39 2.73
C ASP A 128 8.33 -2.20 1.76
N CYS A 129 9.27 -1.33 2.13
CA CYS A 129 10.51 -1.08 1.40
C CYS A 129 11.55 -2.11 1.84
N ARG A 130 11.67 -3.21 1.08
CA ARG A 130 12.65 -4.29 1.33
C ARG A 130 14.04 -4.01 0.75
N GLU A 131 14.17 -2.95 -0.04
CA GLU A 131 15.45 -2.55 -0.64
C GLU A 131 16.26 -1.70 0.35
N GLY A 132 17.51 -2.07 0.60
CA GLY A 132 18.43 -1.36 1.49
C GLY A 132 18.87 -2.17 2.71
N THR A 133 19.64 -1.54 3.60
CA THR A 133 20.16 -2.19 4.83
C THR A 133 19.16 -2.21 5.98
N ASP A 134 18.17 -1.31 5.92
CA ASP A 134 17.12 -1.15 6.91
C ASP A 134 15.77 -1.39 6.22
N HIS A 135 15.01 -2.38 6.69
CA HIS A 135 13.73 -2.72 6.08
C HIS A 135 12.70 -1.70 6.56
N VAL A 136 12.47 -0.64 5.78
CA VAL A 136 11.56 0.45 6.16
C VAL A 136 10.13 0.09 5.77
N PHE A 137 9.16 0.42 6.61
CA PHE A 137 7.75 0.35 6.25
C PHE A 137 7.04 1.68 6.46
N TYR A 138 5.99 1.91 5.68
CA TYR A 138 5.14 3.09 5.74
C TYR A 138 3.67 2.71 5.85
N TYR A 139 2.95 3.32 6.79
CA TYR A 139 1.50 3.32 6.83
C TYR A 139 0.95 4.67 6.38
N LEU A 140 0.00 4.67 5.45
CA LEU A 140 -0.89 5.80 5.20
C LEU A 140 -2.23 5.50 5.85
N LEU A 141 -2.72 6.43 6.66
CA LEU A 141 -3.96 6.28 7.42
C LEU A 141 -4.92 7.39 7.06
N GLN A 142 -6.10 7.03 6.56
CA GLN A 142 -7.19 7.96 6.33
C GLN A 142 -8.22 7.82 7.44
N GLN A 143 -8.36 8.86 8.26
CA GLN A 143 -9.34 8.90 9.34
C GLN A 143 -10.76 9.10 8.78
N VAL A 144 -11.77 8.72 9.56
CA VAL A 144 -13.20 8.93 9.23
C VAL A 144 -13.52 10.41 8.95
N GLY A 145 -12.83 11.33 9.62
CA GLY A 145 -12.96 12.78 9.41
C GLY A 145 -12.22 13.34 8.20
N GLY A 146 -11.52 12.50 7.42
CA GLY A 146 -10.75 12.93 6.26
C GLY A 146 -9.29 13.28 6.55
N ASP A 147 -8.92 13.49 7.82
CA ASP A 147 -7.53 13.68 8.24
C ASP A 147 -6.64 12.52 7.75
N LEU A 148 -5.46 12.87 7.24
CA LEU A 148 -4.45 11.92 6.79
C LEU A 148 -3.27 11.89 7.77
N TYR A 149 -2.82 10.68 8.07
CA TYR A 149 -1.61 10.45 8.84
C TYR A 149 -0.69 9.52 8.09
N LEU A 150 0.62 9.75 8.21
CA LEU A 150 1.65 8.84 7.72
C LEU A 150 2.52 8.40 8.88
N ALA A 151 2.63 7.10 9.09
CA ALA A 151 3.60 6.52 10.01
C ALA A 151 4.69 5.83 9.21
N PHE A 152 5.91 5.82 9.72
CA PHE A 152 6.97 5.00 9.16
C PHE A 152 7.85 4.41 10.26
N GLY A 153 8.48 3.30 9.95
CA GLY A 153 9.22 2.51 10.92
C GLY A 153 10.16 1.52 10.26
N TYR A 154 10.76 0.67 11.08
CA TYR A 154 11.70 -0.35 10.65
C TYR A 154 11.20 -1.73 11.06
N ARG A 155 11.27 -2.68 10.11
CA ARG A 155 11.12 -4.10 10.37
C ARG A 155 12.44 -4.68 10.82
N THR A 156 12.33 -5.66 11.68
CA THR A 156 13.45 -6.39 12.30
C THR A 156 13.41 -7.86 11.95
N ASP A 157 12.35 -8.30 11.25
CA ASP A 157 11.93 -9.69 11.08
C ASP A 157 12.81 -10.50 10.08
N GLU A 158 13.91 -9.95 9.56
CA GLU A 158 14.73 -10.59 8.50
C GLU A 158 16.23 -10.75 8.84
N LYS A 159 16.66 -10.47 10.09
CA LYS A 159 18.02 -10.81 10.56
C LYS A 159 17.98 -12.01 11.50
N GLU A 160 18.42 -13.19 11.03
CA GLU A 160 18.67 -14.36 11.89
C GLU A 160 19.72 -13.99 12.96
N GLY A 161 19.32 -14.00 14.24
CA GLY A 161 20.23 -13.73 15.35
C GLY A 161 19.47 -13.29 16.60
N ALA A 162 19.32 -14.23 17.53
CA ALA A 162 18.74 -14.15 18.86
C ALA A 162 18.81 -12.80 19.60
N GLU A 163 17.91 -11.86 19.28
CA GLU A 163 17.19 -11.00 20.21
C GLU A 163 15.86 -10.65 19.51
N GLU A 164 14.72 -10.89 20.16
CA GLU A 164 13.39 -10.50 19.66
C GLU A 164 13.30 -8.97 19.54
N ARG A 165 13.87 -8.41 18.48
CA ARG A 165 13.68 -7.01 18.14
C ARG A 165 12.38 -6.97 17.38
N ALA A 166 11.37 -6.33 17.96
CA ALA A 166 10.06 -6.16 17.33
C ALA A 166 10.11 -5.02 16.29
N SER A 167 9.26 -5.10 15.26
CA SER A 167 9.04 -3.99 14.34
C SER A 167 8.60 -2.73 15.10
N ILE A 168 9.17 -1.57 14.76
CA ILE A 168 9.00 -0.32 15.51
C ILE A 168 8.62 0.82 14.58
N ILE A 169 7.60 1.60 14.96
CA ILE A 169 7.29 2.89 14.35
C ILE A 169 8.26 3.94 14.89
N ARG A 170 9.00 4.59 13.99
CA ARG A 170 9.91 5.69 14.29
C ARG A 170 9.18 7.02 14.34
N GLY A 171 8.27 7.27 13.41
CA GLY A 171 7.56 8.55 13.29
C GLY A 171 6.10 8.38 12.89
N LEU A 172 5.26 9.28 13.37
CA LEU A 172 3.87 9.44 12.97
C LEU A 172 3.58 10.93 12.75
N PHE A 173 3.12 11.25 11.54
CA PHE A 173 2.91 12.59 11.06
C PHE A 173 1.46 12.80 10.67
N LYS A 174 0.86 13.93 11.07
CA LYS A 174 -0.35 14.43 10.45
C LYS A 174 0.04 15.18 9.18
N LEU A 175 -0.64 14.89 8.08
CA LEU A 175 -0.37 15.49 6.78
C LEU A 175 -1.37 16.60 6.46
N ARG A 176 -0.91 17.62 5.74
CA ARG A 176 -1.75 18.68 5.16
C ARG A 176 -1.46 18.80 3.67
N SER A 177 -2.52 18.91 2.87
CA SER A 177 -2.42 19.16 1.42
C SER A 177 -1.88 20.56 1.18
N LEU A 178 -0.94 20.69 0.24
CA LEU A 178 -0.45 21.97 -0.27
C LEU A 178 -1.29 22.52 -1.43
N ILE A 179 -2.33 21.78 -1.84
CA ILE A 179 -3.28 22.11 -2.91
C ILE A 179 -4.67 22.30 -2.30
#